data_AF-A0A0H4T4M6-F1
#
_entry.id   AF-A0A0H4T4M6-F1
#
_cell.length_a   1.000
_cell.length_b   1.000
_cell.length_c   1.000
_cell.angle_alpha   90.00
_cell.angle_beta   90.00
_cell.angle_gamma   90.00
#
_symmetry.space_group_name_H-M   'P 1'
#
loop_
_entity.id
_entity.type
_entity.pdbx_description
1 polymer ?
#
loop_
_entity_poly.entity_id
_entity_poly.type
_entity_poly.pdbx_seq_one_letter_code
_entity_poly.pdbx_strand_id
1 'polypeptide(L)'
;MKGFDFPVFKTKTTGVTEKFSLEDPVGRRKYFEAKAGPEIEKLRDYLRTGTFVAFLLGPKNSGKGTYTKLFMEALGDDRAGHISVGDVVRGAHKDLENDKSKKELMQFLKERYRGGASPEEIIELIRSWGVSNPLLPTEAILALVEREISKLGRKAIFIDGFPRSLDQISNALYFRALMGYRSDPDFFVFIDVPESVIDERIKYRVICPICHTPRNLKLLRTKDIKYDKESKNFQLLCDDTSCKGAVMVPKEGDELGIEPIRDRIEADREVMKTLLDFHGIDKIYLRNSVPVDKAQEYVDDYELTPAYSYKWDVKKGEVIVEESHWTVKDESGTEVYSLLPAAVVLALIKQVAKVLGL
;
A
#
# COMPACT_ATOMS: atom_id res chain seq x y z
N MET A 1 -14.49 -6.07 -6.20
CA MET A 1 -14.37 -5.51 -7.58
C MET A 1 -15.28 -6.25 -8.56
N LYS A 2 -15.78 -5.60 -9.64
CA LYS A 2 -16.43 -6.33 -10.75
C LYS A 2 -15.44 -7.36 -11.31
N GLY A 3 -15.78 -8.64 -11.23
CA GLY A 3 -14.97 -9.74 -11.80
C GLY A 3 -13.90 -10.33 -10.88
N PHE A 4 -13.80 -9.92 -9.61
CA PHE A 4 -12.89 -10.53 -8.64
C PHE A 4 -13.68 -10.99 -7.41
N ASP A 5 -13.70 -12.30 -7.14
CA ASP A 5 -14.26 -12.86 -5.91
C ASP A 5 -13.14 -13.48 -5.07
N PHE A 6 -12.41 -12.62 -4.36
CA PHE A 6 -11.36 -13.09 -3.46
C PHE A 6 -12.00 -13.65 -2.18
N PRO A 7 -11.45 -14.75 -1.64
CA PRO A 7 -11.99 -15.35 -0.43
C PRO A 7 -11.90 -14.37 0.73
N VAL A 8 -12.94 -14.35 1.57
CA VAL A 8 -12.90 -13.63 2.85
C VAL A 8 -11.97 -14.40 3.77
N PHE A 9 -10.85 -13.77 4.15
CA PHE A 9 -9.91 -14.37 5.08
C PHE A 9 -10.45 -14.27 6.51
N LYS A 10 -10.49 -15.40 7.23
CA LYS A 10 -10.91 -15.43 8.64
C LYS A 10 -9.75 -14.97 9.53
N THR A 11 -9.90 -13.79 10.13
CA THR A 11 -8.92 -13.21 11.07
C THR A 11 -9.22 -13.58 12.52
N LYS A 12 -10.42 -14.08 12.83
CA LYS A 12 -10.73 -14.64 14.15
C LYS A 12 -9.88 -15.89 14.41
N THR A 13 -9.16 -15.87 15.53
CA THR A 13 -8.26 -16.95 15.96
C THR A 13 -8.79 -17.58 17.24
N THR A 14 -8.90 -18.92 17.26
CA THR A 14 -9.32 -19.67 18.44
C THR A 14 -8.42 -19.35 19.65
N GLY A 15 -9.04 -19.01 20.78
CA GLY A 15 -8.32 -18.68 22.02
C GLY A 15 -7.89 -17.22 22.17
N VAL A 16 -8.04 -16.38 21.13
CA VAL A 16 -7.78 -14.94 21.22
C VAL A 16 -9.10 -14.21 21.48
N THR A 17 -9.28 -13.70 22.70
CA THR A 17 -10.51 -12.97 23.12
C THR A 17 -10.25 -11.52 23.50
N GLU A 18 -8.99 -11.10 23.55
CA GLU A 18 -8.63 -9.72 23.89
C GLU A 18 -8.91 -8.78 22.70
N LYS A 19 -9.18 -7.51 23.02
CA LYS A 19 -9.33 -6.45 22.01
C LYS A 19 -8.02 -5.68 21.88
N PHE A 20 -7.63 -5.37 20.65
CA PHE A 20 -6.38 -4.66 20.37
C PHE A 20 -6.66 -3.27 19.79
N SER A 21 -5.84 -2.30 20.17
CA SER A 21 -5.82 -0.98 19.51
C SER A 21 -4.96 -1.05 18.26
N LEU A 22 -5.57 -1.07 17.08
CA LEU A 22 -4.85 -1.20 15.81
C LEU A 22 -4.29 0.14 15.29
N GLU A 23 -4.70 1.25 15.91
CA GLU A 23 -4.15 2.59 15.62
C GLU A 23 -2.75 2.77 16.23
N ASP A 24 -2.45 2.04 17.32
CA ASP A 24 -1.19 2.13 18.05
C ASP A 24 -0.19 1.01 17.66
N PRO A 25 1.11 1.33 17.42
CA PRO A 25 2.11 0.33 17.09
C PRO A 25 2.29 -0.80 18.12
N VAL A 26 2.16 -0.51 19.43
CA VAL A 26 2.26 -1.53 20.48
C VAL A 26 1.05 -2.44 20.44
N GLY A 27 -0.14 -1.88 20.25
CA GLY A 27 -1.37 -2.63 20.05
C GLY A 27 -1.32 -3.54 18.82
N ARG A 28 -0.82 -3.05 17.67
CA ARG A 28 -0.61 -3.86 16.47
C ARG A 28 0.39 -5.00 16.68
N ARG A 29 1.49 -4.76 17.40
CA ARG A 29 2.46 -5.81 17.71
C ARG A 29 1.82 -6.96 18.50
N LYS A 30 1.06 -6.63 19.55
CA LYS A 30 0.33 -7.63 20.35
C LYS A 30 -0.68 -8.39 19.51
N TYR A 31 -1.41 -7.69 18.64
CA TYR A 31 -2.37 -8.26 17.72
C TYR A 31 -1.74 -9.28 16.78
N PHE A 32 -0.63 -8.91 16.12
CA PHE A 32 0.07 -9.80 15.20
C PHE A 32 0.68 -11.00 15.91
N GLU A 33 1.27 -10.80 17.09
CA GLU A 33 1.82 -11.89 17.91
C GLU A 33 0.72 -12.89 18.31
N ALA A 34 -0.40 -12.39 18.83
CA ALA A 34 -1.50 -13.24 19.28
C ALA A 34 -2.15 -14.05 18.14
N LYS A 35 -2.24 -13.47 16.94
CA LYS A 35 -2.97 -14.09 15.82
C LYS A 35 -2.10 -14.79 14.79
N ALA A 36 -0.82 -14.44 14.68
CA ALA A 36 0.11 -15.01 13.71
C ALA A 36 1.55 -15.18 14.24
N GLY A 37 1.76 -15.23 15.56
CA GLY A 37 3.07 -15.47 16.17
C GLY A 37 3.86 -16.61 15.52
N PRO A 38 3.29 -17.83 15.37
CA PRO A 38 4.00 -18.95 14.74
C PRO A 38 4.45 -18.65 13.29
N GLU A 39 3.61 -18.00 12.48
CA GLU A 39 3.98 -17.62 11.11
C GLU A 39 5.04 -16.52 11.10
N ILE A 40 4.96 -15.54 12.01
CA ILE A 40 5.94 -14.46 12.15
C ILE A 40 7.31 -15.01 12.55
N GLU A 41 7.38 -15.94 13.51
CA GLU A 41 8.64 -16.59 13.91
C GLU A 41 9.28 -17.34 12.74
N LYS A 42 8.50 -18.17 12.03
CA LYS A 42 8.96 -18.89 10.84
C LYS A 42 9.48 -17.95 9.75
N LEU A 43 8.77 -16.85 9.49
CA LEU A 43 9.18 -15.85 8.50
C LEU A 43 10.46 -15.14 8.92
N ARG A 44 10.60 -14.75 10.20
CA ARG A 44 11.83 -14.17 10.73
C ARG A 44 13.02 -15.11 10.54
N ASP A 45 12.84 -16.39 10.86
CA ASP A 45 13.91 -17.38 10.72
C ASP A 45 14.29 -17.63 9.26
N TYR A 46 13.30 -17.75 8.36
CA TYR A 46 13.52 -17.85 6.92
C TYR A 46 14.33 -16.64 6.39
N LEU A 47 13.93 -15.42 6.75
CA LEU A 47 14.52 -14.18 6.25
C LEU A 47 15.93 -13.87 6.76
N ARG A 48 16.46 -14.67 7.70
CA ARG A 48 17.88 -14.60 8.08
C ARG A 48 18.81 -14.93 6.91
N THR A 49 18.37 -15.81 6.01
CA THR A 49 19.18 -16.30 4.87
C THR A 49 18.44 -16.35 3.54
N GLY A 50 17.12 -16.59 3.59
CA GLY A 50 16.22 -16.58 2.45
C GLY A 50 15.73 -15.18 2.11
N THR A 51 15.21 -15.03 0.89
CA THR A 51 14.62 -13.81 0.36
C THR A 51 13.50 -14.16 -0.62
N PHE A 52 12.58 -13.25 -0.88
CA PHE A 52 11.50 -13.44 -1.86
C PHE A 52 11.22 -12.14 -2.63
N VAL A 53 10.48 -12.24 -3.74
CA VAL A 53 9.95 -11.10 -4.49
C VAL A 53 8.42 -11.17 -4.53
N ALA A 54 7.76 -10.17 -3.97
CA ALA A 54 6.30 -10.09 -3.91
C ALA A 54 5.81 -8.90 -4.76
N PHE A 55 5.06 -9.18 -5.82
CA PHE A 55 4.47 -8.13 -6.66
C PHE A 55 3.10 -7.71 -6.14
N LEU A 56 2.97 -6.45 -5.72
CA LEU A 56 1.73 -5.92 -5.18
C LEU A 56 0.82 -5.43 -6.31
N LEU A 57 -0.26 -6.17 -6.54
CA LEU A 57 -1.25 -5.92 -7.57
C LEU A 57 -2.55 -5.46 -6.91
N GLY A 58 -2.99 -4.26 -7.24
CA GLY A 58 -4.21 -3.70 -6.66
C GLY A 58 -4.47 -2.33 -7.25
N PRO A 59 -5.71 -1.83 -7.24
CA PRO A 59 -6.03 -0.49 -7.70
C PRO A 59 -5.15 0.58 -7.06
N LYS A 60 -4.93 1.70 -7.73
CA LYS A 60 -4.39 2.92 -7.10
C LYS A 60 -5.16 3.23 -5.80
N ASN A 61 -4.45 3.60 -4.73
CA ASN A 61 -4.98 3.86 -3.39
C ASN A 61 -5.59 2.66 -2.62
N SER A 62 -5.32 1.42 -3.06
CA SER A 62 -5.70 0.19 -2.33
C SER A 62 -4.96 -0.07 -1.00
N GLY A 63 -3.91 0.70 -0.69
CA GLY A 63 -3.16 0.54 0.56
C GLY A 63 -1.87 -0.30 0.46
N LYS A 64 -1.42 -0.65 -0.75
CA LYS A 64 -0.18 -1.42 -1.03
C LYS A 64 1.00 -1.08 -0.10
N GLY A 65 1.47 0.17 -0.14
CA GLY A 65 2.58 0.62 0.71
C GLY A 65 2.30 0.56 2.21
N THR A 66 1.04 0.74 2.64
CA THR A 66 0.65 0.58 4.06
C THR A 66 0.77 -0.87 4.49
N TYR A 67 0.32 -1.81 3.66
CA TYR A 67 0.39 -3.24 3.98
C TYR A 67 1.83 -3.73 4.08
N THR A 68 2.71 -3.30 3.17
CA THR A 68 4.14 -3.63 3.25
C THR A 68 4.79 -3.10 4.51
N LYS A 69 4.53 -1.83 4.87
CA LYS A 69 5.09 -1.22 6.09
C LYS A 69 4.66 -1.97 7.34
N LEU A 70 3.38 -2.34 7.42
CA LEU A 70 2.85 -3.11 8.56
C LEU A 70 3.36 -4.55 8.59
N PHE A 71 3.55 -5.18 7.43
CA PHE A 71 4.18 -6.50 7.34
C PHE A 71 5.61 -6.44 7.91
N MET A 72 6.41 -5.46 7.48
CA MET A 72 7.75 -5.22 8.01
C MET A 72 7.73 -4.90 9.52
N GLU A 73 6.77 -4.07 9.98
CA GLU A 73 6.57 -3.76 11.40
C GLU A 73 6.29 -5.03 12.23
N ALA A 74 5.43 -5.93 11.74
CA ALA A 74 5.10 -7.17 12.42
C ALA A 74 6.32 -8.10 12.55
N LEU A 75 7.14 -8.17 11.49
CA LEU A 75 8.38 -8.95 11.54
C LEU A 75 9.45 -8.28 12.41
N GLY A 76 9.40 -6.98 12.63
CA GLY A 76 10.37 -6.27 13.48
C GLY A 76 11.83 -6.38 12.99
N ASP A 77 12.03 -6.75 11.72
CA ASP A 77 13.32 -7.03 11.12
C ASP A 77 13.50 -6.19 9.86
N ASP A 78 14.73 -5.76 9.58
CA ASP A 78 15.07 -4.93 8.43
C ASP A 78 15.31 -5.75 7.16
N ARG A 79 15.05 -7.07 7.18
CA ARG A 79 15.26 -8.02 6.08
C ARG A 79 14.25 -7.94 4.94
N ALA A 80 13.22 -7.11 5.07
CA ALA A 80 12.25 -6.86 4.01
C ALA A 80 12.29 -5.39 3.58
N GLY A 81 12.09 -5.14 2.29
CA GLY A 81 12.08 -3.81 1.68
C GLY A 81 10.85 -3.59 0.81
N HIS A 82 10.52 -2.32 0.60
CA HIS A 82 9.47 -1.86 -0.31
C HIS A 82 10.09 -1.07 -1.44
N ILE A 83 9.88 -1.49 -2.68
CA ILE A 83 10.30 -0.76 -3.88
C ILE A 83 9.05 -0.29 -4.60
N SER A 84 8.81 1.02 -4.57
CA SER A 84 7.78 1.67 -5.36
C SER A 84 8.40 2.24 -6.62
N VAL A 85 7.88 1.86 -7.80
CA VAL A 85 8.37 2.38 -9.08
C VAL A 85 8.31 3.91 -9.12
N GLY A 86 7.28 4.50 -8.51
CA GLY A 86 7.18 5.95 -8.43
C GLY A 86 8.32 6.58 -7.61
N ASP A 87 8.75 5.94 -6.53
CA ASP A 87 9.87 6.40 -5.70
C ASP A 87 11.21 6.18 -6.40
N VAL A 88 11.37 5.06 -7.10
CA VAL A 88 12.55 4.76 -7.93
C VAL A 88 12.77 5.86 -8.98
N VAL A 89 11.72 6.25 -9.71
CA VAL A 89 11.82 7.30 -10.73
C VAL A 89 12.05 8.68 -10.10
N ARG A 90 11.39 9.01 -8.98
CA ARG A 90 11.67 10.25 -8.22
C ARG A 90 13.11 10.31 -7.73
N GLY A 91 13.64 9.20 -7.23
CA GLY A 91 15.04 9.08 -6.81
C GLY A 91 15.99 9.30 -7.99
N ALA A 92 15.70 8.70 -9.15
CA ALA A 92 16.48 8.92 -10.37
C ALA A 92 16.42 10.39 -10.84
N HIS A 93 15.27 11.04 -10.75
CA HIS A 93 15.14 12.49 -11.03
C HIS A 93 16.02 13.32 -10.09
N LYS A 94 15.97 13.02 -8.78
CA LYS A 94 16.81 13.70 -7.78
C LYS A 94 18.31 13.47 -8.02
N ASP A 95 18.70 12.27 -8.46
CA ASP A 95 20.09 11.98 -8.82
C ASP A 95 20.60 12.90 -9.94
N LEU A 96 19.72 13.45 -10.79
CA LEU A 96 20.11 14.38 -11.86
C LEU A 96 20.50 15.78 -11.36
N GLU A 97 20.11 16.15 -10.14
CA GLU A 97 20.42 17.46 -9.53
C GLU A 97 21.88 17.54 -9.05
N ASN A 98 22.56 16.40 -8.94
CA ASN A 98 23.94 16.29 -8.46
C ASN A 98 24.84 15.66 -9.53
N ASP A 99 25.92 16.35 -9.92
CA ASP A 99 26.81 15.90 -11.00
C ASP A 99 27.43 14.51 -10.78
N LYS A 100 27.76 14.17 -9.54
CA LYS A 100 28.33 12.84 -9.21
C LYS A 100 27.26 11.75 -9.40
N SER A 101 26.10 11.94 -8.77
CA SER A 101 24.99 10.98 -8.83
C SER A 101 24.45 10.81 -10.25
N LYS A 102 24.39 11.89 -11.02
CA LYS A 102 24.05 11.90 -12.44
C LYS A 102 25.03 11.07 -13.27
N LYS A 103 26.35 11.21 -13.04
CA LYS A 103 27.38 10.42 -13.71
C LYS A 103 27.27 8.94 -13.36
N GLU A 104 27.02 8.60 -12.10
CA GLU A 104 26.80 7.22 -11.65
C GLU A 104 25.55 6.60 -12.29
N LEU A 105 24.44 7.35 -12.35
CA LEU A 105 23.22 6.91 -13.02
C LEU A 105 23.45 6.70 -14.52
N MET A 106 24.12 7.64 -15.19
CA MET A 106 24.46 7.52 -16.61
C MET A 106 25.33 6.28 -16.88
N GLN A 107 26.36 6.05 -16.06
CA GLN A 107 27.23 4.89 -16.20
C GLN A 107 26.45 3.58 -16.00
N PHE A 108 25.60 3.54 -14.98
CA PHE A 108 24.74 2.38 -14.74
C PHE A 108 23.82 2.09 -15.94
N LEU A 109 23.19 3.11 -16.51
CA LEU A 109 22.35 2.95 -17.71
C LEU A 109 23.16 2.44 -18.91
N LYS A 110 24.38 2.94 -19.12
CA LYS A 110 25.27 2.44 -20.19
C LYS A 110 25.63 0.97 -20.04
N GLU A 111 25.79 0.50 -18.80
CA GLU A 111 26.18 -0.88 -18.51
C GLU A 111 25.00 -1.84 -18.52
N ARG A 112 23.87 -1.46 -17.92
CA ARG A 112 22.78 -2.38 -17.54
C ARG A 112 21.50 -2.21 -18.34
N TYR A 113 21.14 -0.99 -18.74
CA TYR A 113 19.91 -0.78 -19.48
C TYR A 113 20.00 -1.39 -20.89
N ARG A 114 18.89 -1.97 -21.35
CA ARG A 114 18.75 -2.64 -22.65
C ARG A 114 17.41 -2.24 -23.24
N GLY A 115 17.40 -1.27 -24.15
CA GLY A 115 16.18 -0.80 -24.81
C GLY A 115 16.49 0.03 -26.05
N GLY A 116 15.44 0.46 -26.76
CA GLY A 116 15.57 1.15 -28.05
C GLY A 116 16.08 2.60 -27.96
N ALA A 117 15.79 3.30 -26.85
CA ALA A 117 16.30 4.65 -26.61
C ALA A 117 17.73 4.62 -26.05
N SER A 118 18.56 5.60 -26.36
CA SER A 118 19.90 5.79 -25.78
C SER A 118 19.85 6.16 -24.28
N PRO A 119 20.91 5.87 -23.49
CA PRO A 119 21.00 6.31 -22.10
C PRO A 119 20.80 7.83 -21.92
N GLU A 120 21.29 8.63 -22.86
CA GLU A 120 21.11 10.08 -22.89
C GLU A 120 19.64 10.48 -23.05
N GLU A 121 18.90 9.82 -23.94
CA GLU A 121 17.45 10.02 -24.08
C GLU A 121 16.71 9.59 -22.80
N ILE A 122 17.09 8.46 -22.19
CA ILE A 122 16.49 8.02 -20.92
C ILE A 122 16.69 9.08 -19.81
N ILE A 123 17.86 9.70 -19.72
CA ILE A 123 18.11 10.79 -18.76
C ILE A 123 17.19 11.99 -19.02
N GLU A 124 16.91 12.33 -20.27
CA GLU A 124 15.97 13.39 -20.63
C GLU A 124 14.52 13.02 -20.28
N LEU A 125 14.13 11.77 -20.51
CA LEU A 125 12.81 11.26 -20.12
C LEU A 125 12.63 11.26 -18.60
N ILE A 126 13.68 10.94 -17.83
CA ILE A 126 13.66 11.02 -16.36
C ILE A 126 13.51 12.49 -15.92
N ARG A 127 14.21 13.44 -16.56
CA ARG A 127 14.13 14.87 -16.23
C ARG A 127 12.75 15.47 -16.49
N SER A 128 12.10 15.06 -17.58
CA SER A 128 10.76 15.54 -17.97
C SER A 128 9.60 14.76 -17.34
N TRP A 129 9.91 13.75 -16.52
CA TRP A 129 8.92 12.88 -15.90
C TRP A 129 7.96 13.67 -15.00
N GLY A 130 6.66 13.49 -15.22
CA GLY A 130 5.61 14.14 -14.43
C GLY A 130 5.27 15.58 -14.83
N VAL A 131 6.01 16.20 -15.75
CA VAL A 131 5.69 17.53 -16.31
C VAL A 131 4.94 17.41 -17.64
N SER A 132 5.39 16.53 -18.53
CA SER A 132 4.83 16.38 -19.89
C SER A 132 4.82 14.95 -20.44
N ASN A 133 5.47 13.99 -19.79
CA ASN A 133 5.57 12.61 -20.26
C ASN A 133 5.01 11.60 -19.22
N PRO A 134 4.02 10.75 -19.58
CA PRO A 134 3.34 9.92 -18.59
C PRO A 134 4.14 8.70 -18.11
N LEU A 135 5.03 8.13 -18.93
CA LEU A 135 5.65 6.83 -18.65
C LEU A 135 7.08 6.73 -19.22
N LEU A 136 8.01 6.21 -18.42
CA LEU A 136 9.31 5.74 -18.93
C LEU A 136 9.10 4.41 -19.68
N PRO A 137 9.94 4.10 -20.69
CA PRO A 137 9.96 2.77 -21.30
C PRO A 137 10.12 1.68 -20.23
N THR A 138 9.46 0.55 -20.42
CA THR A 138 9.46 -0.56 -19.46
C THR A 138 10.87 -1.03 -19.13
N GLU A 139 11.75 -1.08 -20.12
CA GLU A 139 13.15 -1.47 -19.96
C GLU A 139 13.94 -0.48 -19.09
N ALA A 140 13.62 0.81 -19.16
CA ALA A 140 14.19 1.82 -18.30
C ALA A 140 13.69 1.67 -16.85
N ILE A 141 12.40 1.39 -16.66
CA ILE A 141 11.83 1.09 -15.32
C ILE A 141 12.53 -0.13 -14.72
N LEU A 142 12.68 -1.22 -15.49
CA LEU A 142 13.34 -2.44 -15.04
C LEU A 142 14.79 -2.19 -14.65
N ALA A 143 15.55 -1.44 -15.44
CA ALA A 143 16.94 -1.09 -15.10
C ALA A 143 17.02 -0.25 -13.81
N LEU A 144 16.11 0.71 -13.62
CA LEU A 144 16.09 1.51 -12.40
C LEU A 144 15.67 0.70 -11.16
N VAL A 145 14.71 -0.23 -11.32
CA VAL A 145 14.33 -1.18 -10.27
C VAL A 145 15.51 -2.11 -9.95
N GLU A 146 16.24 -2.60 -10.96
CA GLU A 146 17.44 -3.42 -10.78
C GLU A 146 18.49 -2.70 -9.94
N ARG A 147 18.73 -1.42 -10.27
CA ARG A 147 19.61 -0.53 -9.52
C ARG A 147 19.20 -0.42 -8.06
N GLU A 148 17.90 -0.26 -7.80
CA GLU A 148 17.39 -0.09 -6.44
C GLU A 148 17.47 -1.38 -5.61
N ILE A 149 17.16 -2.53 -6.21
CA ILE A 149 17.34 -3.84 -5.58
C ILE A 149 18.81 -4.06 -5.22
N SER A 150 19.73 -3.67 -6.10
CA SER A 150 21.18 -3.80 -5.86
C SER A 150 21.65 -2.97 -4.66
N LYS A 151 21.04 -1.81 -4.40
CA LYS A 151 21.34 -0.96 -3.22
C LYS A 151 20.79 -1.55 -1.92
N LEU A 152 19.60 -2.16 -1.98
CA LEU A 152 18.94 -2.76 -0.80
C LEU A 152 19.66 -4.01 -0.28
N GLY A 153 20.45 -4.66 -1.15
CA GLY A 153 21.17 -5.88 -0.83
C GLY A 153 20.25 -7.11 -0.77
N ARG A 154 20.68 -8.14 -0.02
CA ARG A 154 19.96 -9.41 0.10
C ARG A 154 18.83 -9.30 1.12
N LYS A 155 17.73 -8.68 0.68
CA LYS A 155 16.46 -8.54 1.39
C LYS A 155 15.33 -9.19 0.59
N ALA A 156 14.25 -9.57 1.26
CA ALA A 156 12.97 -9.82 0.61
C ALA A 156 12.36 -8.49 0.15
N ILE A 157 11.64 -8.48 -0.97
CA ILE A 157 11.26 -7.25 -1.64
C ILE A 157 9.81 -7.30 -2.06
N PHE A 158 9.07 -6.27 -1.68
CA PHE A 158 7.75 -5.98 -2.23
C PHE A 158 7.87 -4.94 -3.34
N ILE A 159 7.41 -5.27 -4.53
CA ILE A 159 7.40 -4.39 -5.70
C ILE A 159 6.01 -3.77 -5.84
N ASP A 160 5.93 -2.44 -5.78
CA ASP A 160 4.71 -1.65 -5.92
C ASP A 160 4.75 -0.79 -7.19
N GLY A 161 3.73 -0.96 -8.02
CA GLY A 161 3.57 -0.18 -9.25
C GLY A 161 4.25 -0.80 -10.46
N PHE A 162 4.52 -2.10 -10.43
CA PHE A 162 4.93 -2.90 -11.58
C PHE A 162 4.36 -4.32 -11.43
N PRO A 163 3.79 -4.92 -12.50
CA PRO A 163 3.41 -4.29 -13.78
C PRO A 163 2.20 -3.35 -13.63
N ARG A 164 2.09 -2.33 -14.49
CA ARG A 164 0.97 -1.37 -14.58
C ARG A 164 0.25 -1.33 -15.93
N SER A 165 0.75 -2.10 -16.89
CA SER A 165 0.17 -2.24 -18.21
C SER A 165 0.39 -3.66 -18.73
N LEU A 166 -0.41 -4.07 -19.71
CA LEU A 166 -0.38 -5.45 -20.23
C LEU A 166 0.98 -5.80 -20.87
N ASP A 167 1.65 -4.83 -21.49
CA ASP A 167 3.00 -5.02 -22.07
C ASP A 167 4.09 -5.29 -21.02
N GLN A 168 3.83 -4.97 -19.76
CA GLN A 168 4.76 -5.23 -18.65
C GLN A 168 4.62 -6.63 -18.06
N ILE A 169 3.57 -7.38 -18.39
CA ILE A 169 3.28 -8.69 -17.78
C ILE A 169 4.41 -9.68 -18.03
N SER A 170 4.88 -9.81 -19.28
CA SER A 170 6.00 -10.70 -19.61
C SER A 170 7.24 -10.39 -18.79
N ASN A 171 7.53 -9.09 -18.59
CA ASN A 171 8.66 -8.65 -17.79
C ASN A 171 8.50 -8.97 -16.30
N ALA A 172 7.28 -8.92 -15.77
CA ALA A 172 6.99 -9.32 -14.39
C ALA A 172 7.19 -10.83 -14.17
N LEU A 173 6.74 -11.67 -15.10
CA LEU A 173 6.85 -13.14 -14.99
C LEU A 173 8.29 -13.63 -15.06
N TYR A 174 9.11 -12.97 -15.88
CA TYR A 174 10.53 -13.30 -16.03
C TYR A 174 11.43 -12.41 -15.17
N PHE A 175 10.86 -11.60 -14.28
CA PHE A 175 11.60 -10.66 -13.46
C PHE A 175 12.70 -11.33 -12.63
N ARG A 176 12.45 -12.53 -12.10
CA ARG A 176 13.46 -13.33 -11.39
C ARG A 176 14.70 -13.60 -12.25
N ALA A 177 14.51 -13.87 -13.54
CA ALA A 177 15.61 -14.05 -14.49
C ALA A 177 16.31 -12.73 -14.82
N LEU A 178 15.54 -11.63 -14.92
CA LEU A 178 16.06 -10.28 -15.20
C LEU A 178 16.90 -9.73 -14.03
N MET A 179 16.56 -10.08 -12.79
CA MET A 179 17.19 -9.57 -11.57
C MET A 179 18.51 -10.26 -11.18
N GLY A 180 19.20 -10.87 -12.13
CA GLY A 180 20.56 -11.36 -11.91
C GLY A 180 20.66 -12.64 -11.07
N TYR A 181 19.77 -13.60 -11.31
CA TYR A 181 19.93 -15.01 -10.88
C TYR A 181 19.89 -15.28 -9.37
N ARG A 182 19.17 -14.48 -8.56
CA ARG A 182 19.00 -14.78 -7.13
C ARG A 182 18.21 -16.06 -6.85
N SER A 183 17.44 -16.56 -7.84
CA SER A 183 16.54 -17.72 -7.69
C SER A 183 15.56 -17.58 -6.52
N ASP A 184 15.25 -16.34 -6.15
CA ASP A 184 14.32 -16.02 -5.08
C ASP A 184 12.91 -16.51 -5.46
N PRO A 185 12.16 -17.14 -4.52
CA PRO A 185 10.73 -17.35 -4.67
C PRO A 185 10.03 -16.03 -5.02
N ASP A 186 9.15 -16.10 -6.00
CA ASP A 186 8.36 -14.97 -6.47
C ASP A 186 6.87 -15.30 -6.50
N PHE A 187 6.04 -14.32 -6.14
CA PHE A 187 4.59 -14.49 -6.09
C PHE A 187 3.85 -13.16 -6.30
N PHE A 188 2.60 -13.28 -6.74
CA PHE A 188 1.70 -12.15 -6.90
C PHE A 188 0.85 -11.96 -5.64
N VAL A 189 0.71 -10.71 -5.18
CA VAL A 189 -0.14 -10.33 -4.05
C VAL A 189 -1.25 -9.45 -4.58
N PHE A 190 -2.43 -10.04 -4.79
CA PHE A 190 -3.61 -9.34 -5.28
C PHE A 190 -4.38 -8.70 -4.12
N ILE A 191 -4.75 -7.44 -4.28
CA ILE A 191 -5.47 -6.64 -3.28
C ILE A 191 -6.77 -6.16 -3.89
N ASP A 192 -7.89 -6.68 -3.38
CA ASP A 192 -9.24 -6.24 -3.69
C ASP A 192 -9.72 -5.24 -2.64
N VAL A 193 -10.17 -4.08 -3.11
CA VAL A 193 -10.77 -3.01 -2.32
C VAL A 193 -11.96 -2.47 -3.10
N PRO A 194 -13.16 -2.36 -2.50
CA PRO A 194 -14.29 -1.73 -3.16
C PRO A 194 -13.98 -0.29 -3.57
N GLU A 195 -14.42 0.14 -4.76
CA GLU A 195 -14.25 1.51 -5.23
C GLU A 195 -14.85 2.54 -4.28
N SER A 196 -16.01 2.24 -3.70
CA SER A 196 -16.67 3.09 -2.71
C SER A 196 -15.77 3.36 -1.50
N VAL A 197 -14.96 2.38 -1.09
CA VAL A 197 -13.94 2.56 -0.04
C VAL A 197 -12.80 3.46 -0.53
N ILE A 198 -12.32 3.26 -1.76
CA ILE A 198 -11.24 4.09 -2.35
C ILE A 198 -11.70 5.54 -2.49
N ASP A 199 -12.92 5.76 -2.98
CA ASP A 199 -13.53 7.06 -3.19
C ASP A 199 -13.62 7.85 -1.88
N GLU A 200 -14.13 7.20 -0.82
CA GLU A 200 -14.23 7.78 0.53
C GLU A 200 -12.85 8.08 1.15
N ARG A 201 -11.86 7.21 0.90
CA ARG A 201 -10.47 7.45 1.31
C ARG A 201 -9.87 8.69 0.64
N ILE A 202 -10.26 8.98 -0.61
CA ILE A 202 -9.79 10.15 -1.36
C ILE A 202 -10.56 11.40 -0.91
N LYS A 203 -11.89 11.41 -1.02
CA LYS A 203 -12.75 12.60 -0.79
C LYS A 203 -12.51 13.30 0.54
N TYR A 204 -12.25 12.54 1.59
CA TYR A 204 -12.09 13.06 2.94
C TYR A 204 -10.63 13.10 3.40
N ARG A 205 -9.67 12.94 2.48
CA ARG A 205 -8.23 12.99 2.79
C ARG A 205 -7.82 14.41 3.17
N VAL A 206 -7.09 14.49 4.27
CA VAL A 206 -6.36 15.69 4.68
C VAL A 206 -4.88 15.34 4.83
N ILE A 207 -4.02 16.31 4.54
CA ILE A 207 -2.57 16.15 4.54
C ILE A 207 -1.96 17.19 5.47
N CYS A 208 -0.98 16.78 6.28
CA CYS A 208 -0.21 17.73 7.05
C CYS A 208 0.67 18.57 6.11
N PRO A 209 0.61 19.91 6.15
CA PRO A 209 1.43 20.76 5.27
C PRO A 209 2.93 20.72 5.60
N ILE A 210 3.32 20.18 6.77
CA ILE A 210 4.71 20.13 7.23
C ILE A 210 5.35 18.78 6.95
N CYS A 211 4.76 17.69 7.46
CA CYS A 211 5.33 16.35 7.32
C CYS A 211 4.71 15.52 6.20
N HIS A 212 3.68 16.05 5.52
CA HIS A 212 2.94 15.36 4.46
C HIS A 212 2.26 14.05 4.88
N THR A 213 2.18 13.75 6.18
CA THR A 213 1.45 12.59 6.70
C THR A 213 -0.04 12.72 6.33
N PRO A 214 -0.62 11.73 5.63
CA PRO A 214 -2.03 11.74 5.29
C PRO A 214 -2.88 11.22 6.46
N ARG A 215 -4.06 11.80 6.60
CA ARG A 215 -5.16 11.38 7.49
C ARG A 215 -6.48 11.48 6.73
N ASN A 216 -7.58 11.09 7.35
CA ASN A 216 -8.90 11.18 6.74
C ASN A 216 -9.93 11.63 7.78
N LEU A 217 -10.68 12.69 7.46
CA LEU A 217 -11.66 13.27 8.38
C LEU A 217 -12.74 12.27 8.81
N LYS A 218 -13.09 11.29 7.97
CA LYS A 218 -14.16 10.33 8.25
C LYS A 218 -13.64 8.97 8.71
N LEU A 219 -12.50 8.51 8.19
CA LEU A 219 -12.06 7.12 8.30
C LEU A 219 -10.74 6.92 9.05
N LEU A 220 -9.98 7.99 9.30
CA LEU A 220 -8.67 7.92 9.95
C LEU A 220 -8.33 9.27 10.60
N ARG A 221 -9.02 9.56 11.71
CA ARG A 221 -8.85 10.81 12.46
C ARG A 221 -7.50 10.89 13.16
N THR A 222 -7.18 12.07 13.68
CA THR A 222 -6.08 12.26 14.64
C THR A 222 -6.63 12.33 16.07
N LYS A 223 -5.72 12.35 17.05
CA LYS A 223 -6.06 12.50 18.47
C LYS A 223 -6.79 13.81 18.76
N ASP A 224 -6.28 14.92 18.21
CA ASP A 224 -6.76 16.27 18.48
C ASP A 224 -7.51 16.84 17.27
N ILE A 225 -8.71 17.37 17.53
CA ILE A 225 -9.58 17.98 16.52
C ILE A 225 -9.89 19.41 16.94
N LYS A 226 -9.71 20.34 16.00
CA LYS A 226 -10.02 21.76 16.17
C LYS A 226 -11.34 22.08 15.48
N TYR A 227 -12.21 22.82 16.16
CA TYR A 227 -13.38 23.45 15.54
C TYR A 227 -13.05 24.90 15.16
N ASP A 228 -13.24 25.24 13.89
CA ASP A 228 -13.14 26.61 13.41
C ASP A 228 -14.51 27.30 13.48
N LYS A 229 -14.61 28.33 14.32
CA LYS A 229 -15.86 29.08 14.54
C LYS A 229 -16.26 29.92 13.34
N GLU A 230 -15.32 30.36 12.53
CA GLU A 230 -15.60 31.22 11.36
C GLU A 230 -16.17 30.38 10.22
N SER A 231 -15.47 29.31 9.84
CA SER A 231 -15.92 28.41 8.77
C SER A 231 -16.93 27.35 9.21
N LYS A 232 -17.17 27.20 10.52
CA LYS A 232 -18.02 26.16 11.13
C LYS A 232 -17.61 24.74 10.75
N ASN A 233 -16.32 24.51 10.52
CA ASN A 233 -15.76 23.23 10.10
C ASN A 233 -14.83 22.62 11.16
N PHE A 234 -14.63 21.31 11.07
CA PHE A 234 -13.70 20.57 11.91
C PHE A 234 -12.40 20.29 11.14
N GLN A 235 -11.27 20.46 11.83
CA GLN A 235 -9.94 20.31 11.27
C GLN A 235 -9.13 19.38 12.17
N LEU A 236 -8.45 18.40 11.55
CA LEU A 236 -7.52 17.53 12.28
C LEU A 236 -6.23 18.28 12.58
N LEU A 237 -5.69 18.08 13.79
CA LEU A 237 -4.33 18.49 14.12
C LEU A 237 -3.39 17.29 13.97
N CYS A 238 -2.26 17.50 13.29
CA CYS A 238 -1.30 16.44 13.01
C CYS A 238 -0.74 15.84 14.31
N ASP A 239 -0.82 14.51 14.42
CA ASP A 239 -0.35 13.73 15.57
C ASP A 239 0.97 13.00 15.31
N ASP A 240 1.65 13.32 14.20
CA ASP A 240 2.96 12.79 13.86
C ASP A 240 4.04 13.40 14.78
N THR A 241 4.93 12.57 15.32
CA THR A 241 5.99 13.01 16.24
C THR A 241 6.99 13.98 15.61
N SER A 242 7.11 13.97 14.28
CA SER A 242 7.94 14.92 13.53
C SER A 242 7.28 16.29 13.36
N CYS A 243 6.00 16.42 13.70
CA CYS A 243 5.20 17.63 13.52
C CYS A 243 4.74 18.21 14.87
N LYS A 244 4.63 19.55 14.94
CA LYS A 244 4.17 20.26 16.15
C LYS A 244 2.68 20.59 16.08
N GLY A 245 1.83 19.61 15.78
CA GLY A 245 0.37 19.80 15.81
C GLY A 245 -0.19 20.71 14.71
N ALA A 246 0.40 20.71 13.51
CA ALA A 246 -0.08 21.55 12.42
C ALA A 246 -1.51 21.20 12.00
N VAL A 247 -2.30 22.23 11.67
CA VAL A 247 -3.64 22.05 11.09
C VAL A 247 -3.50 21.35 9.74
N MET A 248 -4.18 20.21 9.60
CA MET A 248 -4.16 19.44 8.36
C MET A 248 -5.10 20.06 7.33
N VAL A 249 -4.71 20.02 6.06
CA VAL A 249 -5.43 20.66 4.96
C VAL A 249 -5.97 19.63 3.97
N PRO A 250 -7.16 19.84 3.37
CA PRO A 250 -7.61 19.02 2.25
C PRO A 250 -6.60 19.08 1.11
N LYS A 251 -6.47 17.98 0.37
CA LYS A 251 -5.65 17.98 -0.84
C LYS A 251 -6.50 18.40 -2.02
N GLU A 252 -6.01 19.37 -2.79
CA GLU A 252 -6.68 19.85 -4.01
C GLU A 252 -6.97 18.69 -5.00
N GLY A 253 -8.20 18.67 -5.54
CA GLY A 253 -8.66 17.67 -6.50
C GLY A 253 -9.22 16.40 -5.87
N ASP A 254 -9.03 16.18 -4.57
CA ASP A 254 -9.55 15.00 -3.89
C ASP A 254 -11.08 15.05 -3.72
N GLU A 255 -11.71 16.21 -3.79
CA GLU A 255 -13.16 16.38 -3.77
C GLU A 255 -13.86 15.64 -4.94
N LEU A 256 -13.14 15.42 -6.04
CA LEU A 256 -13.58 14.64 -7.20
C LEU A 256 -13.50 13.12 -6.94
N GLY A 257 -12.94 12.71 -5.81
CA GLY A 257 -12.84 11.33 -5.40
C GLY A 257 -12.03 10.46 -6.37
N ILE A 258 -12.61 9.34 -6.75
CA ILE A 258 -11.93 8.34 -7.59
C ILE A 258 -11.83 8.74 -9.07
N GLU A 259 -12.65 9.66 -9.58
CA GLU A 259 -12.77 9.93 -11.01
C GLU A 259 -11.46 10.40 -11.68
N PRO A 260 -10.65 11.30 -11.10
CA PRO A 260 -9.39 11.73 -11.73
C PRO A 260 -8.35 10.61 -11.91
N ILE A 261 -8.55 9.46 -11.26
CA ILE A 261 -7.67 8.30 -11.36
C ILE A 261 -8.38 7.06 -11.94
N ARG A 262 -9.57 7.23 -12.52
CA ARG A 262 -10.41 6.16 -13.09
C ARG A 262 -9.63 5.27 -14.07
N ASP A 263 -9.01 5.87 -15.08
CA ASP A 263 -8.25 5.15 -16.10
C ASP A 263 -7.11 4.33 -15.52
N ARG A 264 -6.47 4.83 -14.45
CA ARG A 264 -5.39 4.11 -13.76
C ARG A 264 -5.90 2.90 -12.99
N ILE A 265 -7.08 3.03 -12.37
CA ILE A 265 -7.73 1.93 -11.66
C ILE A 265 -8.19 0.86 -12.63
N GLU A 266 -8.72 1.26 -13.79
CA GLU A 266 -9.13 0.33 -14.84
C GLU A 266 -7.93 -0.41 -15.45
N ALA A 267 -6.84 0.30 -15.74
CA ALA A 267 -5.59 -0.32 -16.18
C ALA A 267 -5.02 -1.31 -15.15
N ASP A 268 -4.97 -0.93 -13.86
CA ASP A 268 -4.54 -1.83 -12.78
C ASP A 268 -5.42 -3.11 -12.74
N ARG A 269 -6.73 -2.98 -12.98
CA ARG A 269 -7.67 -4.11 -13.01
C ARG A 269 -7.48 -5.03 -14.19
N GLU A 270 -7.29 -4.51 -15.39
CA GLU A 270 -7.06 -5.33 -16.58
C GLU A 270 -5.78 -6.15 -16.43
N VAL A 271 -4.72 -5.54 -15.87
CA VAL A 271 -3.49 -6.24 -15.49
C VAL A 271 -3.76 -7.33 -14.45
N MET A 272 -4.48 -7.01 -13.38
CA MET A 272 -4.84 -7.99 -12.34
C MET A 272 -5.62 -9.16 -12.93
N LYS A 273 -6.64 -8.89 -13.74
CA LYS A 273 -7.50 -9.90 -14.36
C LYS A 273 -6.68 -10.84 -15.23
N THR A 274 -5.78 -10.29 -16.04
CA THR A 274 -4.89 -11.09 -16.88
C THR A 274 -3.96 -11.96 -16.03
N LEU A 275 -3.31 -11.40 -15.01
CA LEU A 275 -2.37 -12.14 -14.16
C LEU A 275 -3.02 -13.23 -13.28
N LEU A 276 -4.33 -13.16 -13.04
CA LEU A 276 -5.04 -14.22 -12.33
C LEU A 276 -5.08 -15.53 -13.10
N ASP A 277 -5.19 -15.45 -14.42
CA ASP A 277 -5.27 -16.61 -15.32
C ASP A 277 -3.90 -17.27 -15.58
N PHE A 278 -2.81 -16.68 -15.07
CA PHE A 278 -1.46 -17.19 -15.31
C PHE A 278 -1.16 -18.36 -14.36
N HIS A 279 -0.29 -19.28 -14.78
CA HIS A 279 0.10 -20.44 -13.97
C HIS A 279 1.61 -20.43 -13.69
N GLY A 280 2.09 -21.27 -12.77
CA GLY A 280 3.52 -21.41 -12.46
C GLY A 280 4.11 -20.36 -11.52
N ILE A 281 3.26 -19.46 -11.00
CA ILE A 281 3.59 -18.48 -9.97
C ILE A 281 2.50 -18.48 -8.90
N ASP A 282 2.92 -18.49 -7.64
CA ASP A 282 2.01 -18.47 -6.50
C ASP A 282 1.26 -17.15 -6.40
N LYS A 283 0.04 -17.23 -5.85
CA LYS A 283 -0.87 -16.09 -5.71
C LYS A 283 -1.37 -15.97 -4.28
N ILE A 284 -1.30 -14.77 -3.77
CA ILE A 284 -1.86 -14.35 -2.49
C ILE A 284 -3.07 -13.46 -2.79
N TYR A 285 -4.17 -13.70 -2.07
CA TYR A 285 -5.42 -12.97 -2.24
C TYR A 285 -5.75 -12.22 -0.97
N LEU A 286 -5.75 -10.89 -1.06
CA LEU A 286 -6.07 -10.00 0.03
C LEU A 286 -7.36 -9.26 -0.30
N ARG A 287 -8.37 -9.44 0.56
CA ARG A 287 -9.63 -8.71 0.47
C ARG A 287 -9.68 -7.69 1.61
N ASN A 288 -9.90 -6.42 1.29
CA ASN A 288 -10.02 -5.35 2.28
C ASN A 288 -11.45 -5.19 2.82
N SER A 289 -12.41 -5.98 2.36
CA SER A 289 -13.78 -5.90 2.82
C SER A 289 -14.32 -7.26 3.25
N VAL A 290 -15.30 -7.22 4.16
CA VAL A 290 -16.05 -8.39 4.61
C VAL A 290 -17.55 -8.12 4.47
N PRO A 291 -18.33 -9.03 3.86
CA PRO A 291 -19.79 -8.93 3.87
C PRO A 291 -20.35 -8.79 5.28
N VAL A 292 -21.35 -7.91 5.46
CA VAL A 292 -21.94 -7.63 6.79
C VAL A 292 -22.48 -8.90 7.44
N ASP A 293 -23.12 -9.78 6.66
CA ASP A 293 -23.67 -11.06 7.11
C ASP A 293 -22.60 -12.08 7.57
N LYS A 294 -21.36 -11.95 7.09
CA LYS A 294 -20.23 -12.80 7.46
C LYS A 294 -19.31 -12.18 8.52
N ALA A 295 -19.42 -10.88 8.77
CA ALA A 295 -18.48 -10.14 9.61
C ALA A 295 -18.33 -10.75 11.00
N GLN A 296 -19.44 -11.06 11.67
CA GLN A 296 -19.44 -11.62 13.02
C GLN A 296 -18.72 -12.98 13.09
N GLU A 297 -18.72 -13.79 12.04
CA GLU A 297 -18.04 -15.08 12.03
C GLU A 297 -16.55 -14.97 11.68
N TYR A 298 -16.20 -14.04 10.79
CA TYR A 298 -14.88 -14.00 10.16
C TYR A 298 -13.89 -13.07 10.85
N VAL A 299 -14.36 -11.93 11.37
CA VAL A 299 -13.51 -10.86 11.88
C VAL A 299 -13.97 -10.36 13.24
N ASP A 300 -13.07 -9.71 13.97
CA ASP A 300 -13.39 -9.05 15.23
C ASP A 300 -13.78 -7.59 14.99
N ASP A 301 -14.72 -7.05 15.78
CA ASP A 301 -15.28 -5.71 15.54
C ASP A 301 -14.20 -4.59 15.52
N TYR A 302 -13.13 -4.73 16.30
CA TYR A 302 -12.02 -3.77 16.33
C TYR A 302 -11.14 -3.80 15.07
N GLU A 303 -11.36 -4.76 14.17
CA GLU A 303 -10.70 -4.87 12.87
C GLU A 303 -11.49 -4.15 11.76
N LEU A 304 -12.73 -3.75 12.04
CA LEU A 304 -13.57 -3.00 11.11
C LEU A 304 -13.10 -1.54 11.07
N THR A 305 -13.16 -0.92 9.90
CA THR A 305 -12.86 0.51 9.73
C THR A 305 -13.98 1.32 10.38
N PRO A 306 -13.70 2.13 11.42
CA PRO A 306 -14.71 2.99 12.00
C PRO A 306 -15.01 4.18 11.06
N ALA A 307 -16.18 4.78 11.23
CA ALA A 307 -16.46 6.13 10.77
C ALA A 307 -16.53 7.09 11.95
N TYR A 308 -16.04 8.30 11.72
CA TYR A 308 -16.02 9.39 12.68
C TYR A 308 -16.87 10.55 12.20
N SER A 309 -17.64 11.13 13.12
CA SER A 309 -18.32 12.41 12.93
C SER A 309 -18.04 13.33 14.12
N TYR A 310 -18.19 14.64 13.91
CA TYR A 310 -17.77 15.65 14.86
C TYR A 310 -18.91 16.60 15.17
N LYS A 311 -19.06 16.95 16.45
CA LYS A 311 -20.02 17.93 16.95
C LYS A 311 -19.33 18.92 17.87
N TRP A 312 -19.73 20.19 17.79
CA TRP A 312 -19.23 21.21 18.71
C TRP A 312 -20.14 21.28 19.94
N ASP A 313 -19.59 21.01 21.13
CA ASP A 313 -20.29 21.22 22.39
C ASP A 313 -20.13 22.69 22.81
N VAL A 314 -21.19 23.47 22.64
CA VAL A 314 -21.23 24.90 22.99
C VAL A 314 -21.02 25.12 24.50
N LYS A 315 -21.50 24.20 25.35
CA LYS A 315 -21.45 24.35 26.81
C LYS A 315 -20.06 24.10 27.35
N LYS A 316 -19.38 23.09 26.80
CA LYS A 316 -18.03 22.71 27.23
C LYS A 316 -16.92 23.40 26.44
N GLY A 317 -17.23 23.93 25.26
CA GLY A 317 -16.23 24.51 24.37
C GLY A 317 -15.26 23.47 23.80
N GLU A 318 -15.73 22.24 23.56
CA GLU A 318 -14.92 21.13 23.06
C GLU A 318 -15.57 20.42 21.86
N VAL A 319 -14.76 19.69 21.09
CA VAL A 319 -15.25 18.83 20.00
C VAL A 319 -15.62 17.46 20.57
N ILE A 320 -16.87 17.06 20.37
CA ILE A 320 -17.33 15.69 20.60
C ILE A 320 -17.08 14.88 19.33
N VAL A 321 -16.39 13.76 19.48
CA VAL A 321 -16.17 12.77 18.42
C VAL A 321 -17.16 11.63 18.62
N GLU A 322 -17.94 11.32 17.59
CA GLU A 322 -18.83 10.16 17.56
C GLU A 322 -18.28 9.11 16.60
N GLU A 323 -18.18 7.87 17.07
CA GLU A 323 -17.72 6.73 16.30
C GLU A 323 -18.91 5.82 15.94
N SER A 324 -18.94 5.35 14.69
CA SER A 324 -19.99 4.46 14.20
C SER A 324 -19.43 3.39 13.26
N HIS A 325 -20.17 2.29 13.11
CA HIS A 325 -19.87 1.30 12.08
C HIS A 325 -20.12 1.89 10.69
N TRP A 326 -19.18 1.68 9.78
CA TRP A 326 -19.24 2.19 8.42
C TRP A 326 -19.38 1.04 7.42
N THR A 327 -20.48 1.04 6.68
CA THR A 327 -20.73 0.11 5.58
C THR A 327 -20.75 0.84 4.24
N VAL A 328 -20.41 0.11 3.19
CA VAL A 328 -20.57 0.55 1.80
C VAL A 328 -21.07 -0.62 0.96
N LYS A 329 -21.61 -0.32 -0.22
CA LYS A 329 -21.87 -1.36 -1.22
C LYS A 329 -20.59 -1.60 -2.03
N ASP A 330 -20.26 -2.87 -2.23
CA ASP A 330 -19.23 -3.28 -3.17
C ASP A 330 -19.77 -3.28 -4.62
N GLU A 331 -18.92 -3.65 -5.58
CA GLU A 331 -19.30 -3.65 -6.99
C GLU A 331 -20.35 -4.71 -7.37
N SER A 332 -20.63 -5.68 -6.49
CA SER A 332 -21.72 -6.65 -6.63
C SER A 332 -23.05 -6.14 -6.04
N GLY A 333 -23.03 -5.00 -5.35
CA GLY A 333 -24.17 -4.45 -4.62
C GLY A 333 -24.31 -5.02 -3.20
N THR A 334 -23.38 -5.88 -2.76
CA THR A 334 -23.36 -6.46 -1.41
C THR A 334 -22.92 -5.42 -0.40
N GLU A 335 -23.60 -5.35 0.74
CA GLU A 335 -23.20 -4.48 1.84
C GLU A 335 -22.00 -5.09 2.58
N VAL A 336 -20.92 -4.31 2.69
CA VAL A 336 -19.65 -4.75 3.26
C VAL A 336 -19.10 -3.74 4.26
N TYR A 337 -18.37 -4.24 5.25
CA TYR A 337 -17.46 -3.42 6.05
C TYR A 337 -16.09 -3.34 5.37
N SER A 338 -15.45 -2.17 5.44
CA SER A 338 -14.01 -2.04 5.18
C SER A 338 -13.21 -2.54 6.38
N LEU A 339 -12.09 -3.21 6.14
CA LEU A 339 -11.17 -3.68 7.16
C LEU A 339 -10.02 -2.68 7.38
N LEU A 340 -9.61 -2.54 8.64
CA LEU A 340 -8.38 -1.83 8.98
C LEU A 340 -7.17 -2.56 8.39
N PRO A 341 -6.10 -1.83 8.02
CA PRO A 341 -4.94 -2.41 7.34
C PRO A 341 -4.30 -3.59 8.07
N ALA A 342 -4.25 -3.58 9.41
CA ALA A 342 -3.65 -4.66 10.19
C ALA A 342 -4.36 -6.01 9.98
N ALA A 343 -5.68 -6.02 9.81
CA ALA A 343 -6.45 -7.25 9.54
C ALA A 343 -6.12 -7.84 8.15
N VAL A 344 -5.93 -6.99 7.14
CA VAL A 344 -5.49 -7.43 5.82
C VAL A 344 -4.05 -7.94 5.85
N VAL A 345 -3.18 -7.30 6.63
CA VAL A 345 -1.78 -7.71 6.80
C VAL A 345 -1.67 -9.03 7.56
N LEU A 346 -2.57 -9.33 8.49
CA LEU A 346 -2.64 -10.64 9.12
C LEU A 346 -2.84 -11.75 8.07
N ALA A 347 -3.74 -11.53 7.12
CA ALA A 347 -3.95 -12.45 5.99
C ALA A 347 -2.71 -12.55 5.09
N LEU A 348 -2.01 -11.44 4.85
CA LEU A 348 -0.76 -11.41 4.10
C LEU A 348 0.33 -12.25 4.79
N ILE A 349 0.55 -12.06 6.09
CA ILE A 349 1.56 -12.80 6.87
C ILE A 349 1.32 -14.31 6.74
N LYS A 350 0.09 -14.76 7.00
CA LYS A 350 -0.25 -16.19 6.95
C LYS A 350 -0.12 -16.77 5.54
N GLN A 351 -0.52 -16.02 4.51
CA GLN A 351 -0.41 -16.49 3.12
C GLN A 351 1.04 -16.48 2.60
N VAL A 352 1.88 -15.51 3.01
CA VAL A 352 3.31 -15.50 2.65
C VAL A 352 4.02 -16.71 3.28
N ALA A 353 3.78 -16.99 4.57
CA ALA A 353 4.33 -18.17 5.21
C ALA A 353 3.93 -19.46 4.48
N LYS A 354 2.65 -19.57 4.08
CA LYS A 354 2.14 -20.71 3.32
C LYS A 354 2.80 -20.85 1.94
N VAL A 355 2.91 -19.77 1.17
CA VAL A 355 3.52 -19.77 -0.18
C VAL A 355 5.00 -20.15 -0.11
N LEU A 356 5.70 -19.72 0.95
CA LEU A 356 7.10 -20.09 1.18
C LEU A 356 7.27 -21.50 1.76
N GLY A 357 6.19 -22.24 2.03
CA GLY A 357 6.22 -23.59 2.57
C GLY A 357 6.68 -23.68 4.03
N LEU A 358 6.42 -22.62 4.82
CA LEU A 358 6.92 -22.47 6.19
C LEU A 358 6.00 -23.01 7.28
#